data_AF-A0A1Y1KHE6-F1
#
_entry.id   AF-A0A1Y1KHE6-F1
#
_cell.length_a   1.000
_cell.length_b   1.000
_cell.length_c   1.000
_cell.angle_alpha   90.00
_cell.angle_beta   90.00
_cell.angle_gamma   90.00
#
_symmetry.space_group_name_H-M   'P 1'
#
loop_
_entity.id
_entity.type
_entity.pdbx_description
1 polymer ?
#
loop_
_entity_poly.entity_id
_entity_poly.type
_entity_poly.pdbx_seq_one_letter_code
_entity_poly.pdbx_strand_id
1 'polypeptide(L)'
;MLPTETFSLAQTILKKLPVGDMYVFEAPMYIVTPLDNKQTMVRNEHLELLSMLLALLNTSGKHNAQLTEELAPNCVYYLRSNLSARLFRTLMGTERVSTTPAINCLLDILPTSLPMPNISVRILNELKERYLAQSAINRELLGQALLLIVTFMEICVHKNVESLAAVTQGKRKVITNQS
;
A
#
# COMPACT_ATOMS: atom_id res chain seq x y z
N MET A 1 5.00 -6.46 -22.45
CA MET A 1 6.19 -5.57 -22.54
C MET A 1 7.43 -6.43 -22.64
N LEU A 2 8.46 -5.96 -23.33
CA LEU A 2 9.78 -6.58 -23.26
C LEU A 2 10.46 -6.20 -21.93
N PRO A 3 11.30 -7.05 -21.32
CA PRO A 3 11.97 -6.75 -20.05
C PRO A 3 12.73 -5.42 -20.04
N THR A 4 13.32 -5.04 -21.18
CA THR A 4 14.04 -3.78 -21.36
C THR A 4 13.13 -2.54 -21.26
N GLU A 5 11.86 -2.67 -21.70
CA GLU A 5 10.85 -1.62 -21.58
C GLU A 5 10.42 -1.46 -20.12
N THR A 6 10.18 -2.59 -19.42
CA THR A 6 9.86 -2.62 -17.99
C THR A 6 10.98 -1.98 -17.17
N PHE A 7 12.25 -2.27 -17.50
CA PHE A 7 13.40 -1.65 -16.86
C PHE A 7 13.47 -0.14 -17.09
N SER A 8 13.25 0.31 -18.33
CA SER A 8 13.22 1.75 -18.66
C SER A 8 12.11 2.49 -17.91
N LEU A 9 10.95 1.85 -17.75
CA LEU A 9 9.85 2.36 -16.94
C LEU A 9 10.24 2.43 -15.46
N ALA A 10 10.84 1.37 -14.90
CA ALA A 10 11.31 1.34 -13.52
C ALA A 10 12.31 2.47 -13.22
N GLN A 11 13.26 2.72 -14.12
CA GLN A 11 14.21 3.84 -14.02
C GLN A 11 13.50 5.20 -14.05
N THR A 12 12.48 5.35 -14.91
CA THR A 12 11.70 6.58 -15.01
C THR A 12 10.93 6.86 -13.72
N ILE A 13 10.36 5.82 -13.11
CA ILE A 13 9.69 5.90 -11.80
C ILE A 13 10.70 6.29 -10.72
N LEU A 14 11.84 5.59 -10.65
CA LEU A 14 12.88 5.84 -9.64
C LEU A 14 13.36 7.30 -9.64
N LYS A 15 13.55 7.89 -10.82
CA LYS A 15 13.95 9.30 -10.95
C LYS A 15 12.94 10.30 -10.37
N LYS A 16 11.65 9.92 -10.35
CA LYS A 16 10.56 10.76 -9.82
C LYS A 16 10.30 10.52 -8.33
N LEU A 17 10.79 9.43 -7.75
CA LEU A 17 10.59 9.13 -6.35
C LEU A 17 11.45 10.04 -5.46
N PRO A 18 10.89 10.60 -4.38
CA PRO A 18 11.68 11.28 -3.37
C PRO A 18 12.58 10.29 -2.62
N VAL A 19 13.66 10.82 -2.04
CA VAL A 19 14.49 10.06 -1.09
C VAL A 19 13.71 9.90 0.22
N GLY A 20 13.74 8.70 0.78
CA GLY A 20 13.14 8.40 2.08
C GLY A 20 13.90 7.26 2.74
N ASP A 21 13.72 7.11 4.06
CA ASP A 21 14.40 6.07 4.84
C ASP A 21 13.90 4.66 4.48
N MET A 22 12.63 4.56 4.10
CA MET A 22 11.97 3.29 3.77
C MET A 22 10.98 3.46 2.61
N TYR A 23 10.88 2.44 1.79
CA TYR A 23 9.91 2.30 0.71
C TYR A 23 8.97 1.13 1.04
N VAL A 24 7.66 1.40 1.10
CA VAL A 24 6.68 0.38 1.49
C VAL A 24 5.87 -0.02 0.27
N PHE A 25 5.94 -1.29 -0.11
CA PHE A 25 5.17 -1.88 -1.19
C PHE A 25 4.05 -2.74 -0.61
N GLU A 26 2.97 -2.92 -1.36
CA GLU A 26 1.98 -3.94 -1.03
C GLU A 26 2.45 -5.31 -1.53
N ALA A 27 2.38 -6.32 -0.68
CA ALA A 27 2.69 -7.69 -1.07
C ALA A 27 1.69 -8.17 -2.13
N PRO A 28 2.17 -8.71 -3.27
CA PRO A 28 1.30 -9.23 -4.31
C PRO A 28 0.45 -10.39 -3.77
N MET A 29 -0.84 -10.42 -4.13
CA MET A 29 -1.73 -11.51 -3.73
C MET A 29 -1.51 -12.72 -4.64
N TYR A 30 -1.13 -13.86 -4.06
CA TYR A 30 -1.09 -15.13 -4.78
C TYR A 30 -2.50 -15.72 -4.83
N ILE A 31 -3.19 -15.51 -5.95
CA ILE A 31 -4.42 -16.21 -6.26
C ILE A 31 -4.04 -17.60 -6.80
N VAL A 32 -4.56 -18.66 -6.15
CA VAL A 32 -4.25 -20.07 -6.47
C VAL A 32 -5.21 -20.64 -7.54
N THR A 33 -6.23 -19.89 -7.95
CA THR A 33 -7.15 -20.32 -9.01
C THR A 33 -6.55 -20.06 -10.40
N PRO A 34 -6.91 -20.85 -11.42
CA PRO A 34 -6.44 -20.62 -12.78
C PRO A 34 -6.96 -19.25 -13.26
N LEU A 35 -6.06 -18.28 -13.41
CA LEU A 35 -6.38 -17.01 -14.04
C LEU A 35 -6.44 -17.20 -15.56
N ASP A 36 -7.31 -16.42 -16.22
CA ASP A 36 -7.27 -16.26 -17.67
C ASP A 36 -5.88 -15.78 -18.11
N ASN A 37 -5.43 -16.19 -19.31
CA ASN A 37 -4.09 -15.93 -19.84
C ASN A 37 -3.75 -14.42 -19.80
N LYS A 38 -4.74 -13.57 -20.08
CA LYS A 38 -4.59 -12.10 -20.04
C LYS A 38 -4.27 -11.59 -18.64
N GLN A 39 -4.95 -12.09 -17.61
CA GLN A 39 -4.74 -11.62 -16.24
C GLN A 39 -3.40 -12.13 -15.70
N THR A 40 -2.98 -13.34 -16.10
CA THR A 40 -1.66 -13.87 -15.78
C THR A 40 -0.54 -13.00 -16.37
N MET A 41 -0.70 -12.54 -17.62
CA MET A 41 0.27 -11.66 -18.28
C MET A 41 0.43 -10.33 -17.55
N VAL A 42 -0.67 -9.62 -17.25
CA VAL A 42 -0.64 -8.34 -16.52
C VAL A 42 -0.01 -8.50 -15.13
N ARG A 43 -0.31 -9.61 -14.44
CA ARG A 43 0.30 -9.90 -13.14
C ARG A 43 1.81 -10.11 -13.25
N ASN A 44 2.27 -10.82 -14.26
CA ASN A 44 3.70 -11.07 -14.46
C ASN A 44 4.43 -9.75 -14.77
N GLU A 45 3.86 -8.88 -15.61
CA GLU A 45 4.40 -7.54 -15.88
C GLU A 45 4.48 -6.70 -14.60
N HIS A 46 3.45 -6.77 -13.74
CA HIS A 46 3.45 -6.07 -12.46
C HIS A 46 4.52 -6.61 -11.50
N LEU A 47 4.66 -7.93 -11.39
CA LEU A 47 5.69 -8.57 -10.55
C LEU A 47 7.10 -8.26 -11.05
N GLU A 48 7.30 -8.24 -12.36
CA GLU A 48 8.57 -7.87 -12.97
C GLU A 48 8.94 -6.43 -12.61
N LEU A 49 8.01 -5.49 -12.79
CA LEU A 49 8.23 -4.09 -12.43
C LEU A 49 8.54 -3.91 -10.93
N LEU A 50 7.79 -4.56 -10.04
CA LEU A 50 8.04 -4.50 -8.60
C LEU A 50 9.42 -5.07 -8.24
N SER A 51 9.82 -6.18 -8.87
CA SER A 51 11.11 -6.81 -8.64
C SER A 51 12.26 -5.92 -9.10
N MET A 52 12.10 -5.26 -10.26
CA MET A 52 13.07 -4.28 -10.76
C MET A 52 13.18 -3.06 -9.83
N LEU A 53 12.05 -2.50 -9.37
CA LEU A 53 12.04 -1.39 -8.43
C LEU A 53 12.68 -1.78 -7.09
N LEU A 54 12.38 -2.97 -6.59
CA LEU A 54 13.00 -3.53 -5.38
C LEU A 54 14.53 -3.58 -5.50
N ALA A 55 15.04 -4.15 -6.58
CA ALA A 55 16.48 -4.25 -6.82
C ALA A 55 17.11 -2.85 -6.99
N LEU A 56 16.50 -1.99 -7.79
CA LEU A 56 17.01 -0.65 -8.08
C LEU A 56 17.04 0.25 -6.83
N LEU A 57 16.02 0.18 -5.97
CA LEU A 57 15.99 0.96 -4.73
C LEU A 57 17.06 0.51 -3.75
N ASN A 58 17.20 -0.81 -3.53
CA ASN A 58 18.20 -1.34 -2.61
C ASN A 58 19.64 -1.15 -3.09
N THR A 59 19.87 -1.09 -4.41
CA THR A 59 21.21 -0.90 -5.01
C THR A 59 21.52 0.55 -5.40
N SER A 60 20.61 1.49 -5.16
CA SER A 60 20.84 2.89 -5.48
C SER A 60 21.51 3.61 -4.32
N GLY A 61 22.72 4.15 -4.51
CA GLY A 61 23.38 4.99 -3.50
C GLY A 61 22.62 6.29 -3.15
N LYS A 62 21.65 6.70 -3.98
CA LYS A 62 20.75 7.83 -3.68
C LYS A 62 19.63 7.44 -2.72
N HIS A 63 19.08 6.23 -2.87
CA HIS A 63 17.88 5.77 -2.16
C HIS A 63 18.20 4.81 -1.00
N ASN A 64 19.38 4.19 -1.01
CA ASN A 64 19.94 3.39 0.07
C ASN A 64 21.28 3.99 0.49
N ALA A 65 21.23 4.92 1.45
CA ALA A 65 22.42 5.61 1.96
C ALA A 65 23.42 4.65 2.63
N GLN A 66 22.95 3.48 3.08
CA GLN A 66 23.76 2.49 3.80
C GLN A 66 24.37 1.42 2.87
N LEU A 67 24.28 1.60 1.54
CA LEU A 67 24.76 0.63 0.56
C LEU A 67 26.25 0.30 0.69
N THR A 68 27.06 1.20 1.25
CA THR A 68 28.50 1.01 1.43
C THR A 68 28.86 0.10 2.60
N GLU A 69 27.89 -0.30 3.42
CA GLU A 69 28.09 -1.24 4.52
C GLU A 69 28.17 -2.68 3.96
N GLU A 70 29.08 -3.52 4.51
CA GLU A 70 29.25 -4.93 4.08
C GLU A 70 27.94 -5.74 4.13
N LEU A 71 26.99 -5.33 4.97
CA LEU A 71 25.65 -5.89 5.08
C LEU A 71 24.59 -4.78 5.01
N ALA A 72 24.58 -4.04 3.92
CA ALA A 72 23.60 -2.97 3.69
C ALA A 72 22.16 -3.46 3.93
N PRO A 73 21.40 -2.80 4.83
CA PRO A 73 20.02 -3.19 5.11
C PRO A 73 19.12 -2.93 3.89
N ASN A 74 18.02 -3.70 3.82
CA ASN A 74 16.99 -3.46 2.82
C ASN A 74 16.25 -2.16 3.15
N CYS A 75 16.08 -1.27 2.17
CA CYS A 75 15.26 -0.06 2.30
C CYS A 75 13.82 -0.27 1.80
N VAL A 76 13.50 -1.42 1.20
CA VAL A 76 12.17 -1.74 0.67
C VAL A 76 11.51 -2.84 1.51
N TYR A 77 10.27 -2.61 1.94
CA TYR A 77 9.50 -3.52 2.77
C TYR A 77 8.13 -3.81 2.16
N TYR A 78 7.67 -5.05 2.29
CA TYR A 78 6.34 -5.44 1.82
C TYR A 78 5.35 -5.51 2.98
N LEU A 79 4.27 -4.74 2.89
CA LEU A 79 3.12 -4.88 3.78
C LEU A 79 2.18 -5.95 3.25
N ARG A 80 1.69 -6.82 4.12
CA ARG A 80 0.76 -7.89 3.75
C ARG A 80 -0.48 -7.33 3.03
N SER A 81 -0.88 -8.00 1.96
CA SER A 81 -2.09 -7.64 1.21
C SER A 81 -3.33 -7.58 2.10
N ASN A 82 -4.23 -6.65 1.78
CA ASN A 82 -5.50 -6.42 2.48
C ASN A 82 -5.36 -5.93 3.93
N LEU A 83 -4.14 -5.70 4.43
CA LEU A 83 -3.98 -5.20 5.80
C LEU A 83 -4.56 -3.79 5.94
N SER A 84 -4.27 -2.92 4.98
CA SER A 84 -4.85 -1.57 4.90
C SER A 84 -6.37 -1.63 4.75
N ALA A 85 -6.87 -2.51 3.89
CA ALA A 85 -8.31 -2.68 3.70
C ALA A 85 -9.03 -3.12 4.98
N ARG A 86 -8.38 -3.94 5.82
CA ARG A 86 -8.94 -4.35 7.12
C ARG A 86 -8.92 -3.21 8.13
N LEU A 87 -7.83 -2.45 8.20
CA LEU A 87 -7.71 -1.31 9.12
C LEU A 87 -8.80 -0.27 8.85
N PHE A 88 -9.03 0.05 7.58
CA PHE A 88 -9.98 1.07 7.14
C PHE A 88 -11.37 0.52 6.80
N ARG A 89 -11.63 -0.76 7.11
CA ARG A 89 -12.91 -1.44 6.84
C ARG A 89 -13.37 -1.34 5.38
N THR A 90 -12.44 -1.29 4.45
CA THR A 90 -12.68 -1.37 3.00
C THR A 90 -12.52 -2.80 2.47
N LEU A 91 -12.54 -3.81 3.34
CA LEU A 91 -12.57 -5.22 2.97
C LEU A 91 -13.96 -5.81 3.27
N MET A 92 -14.69 -6.22 2.23
CA MET A 92 -15.99 -6.89 2.32
C MET A 92 -15.82 -8.35 1.88
N GLY A 93 -15.84 -9.28 2.83
CA GLY A 93 -15.49 -10.68 2.56
C GLY A 93 -14.03 -10.80 2.12
N THR A 94 -13.81 -11.10 0.84
CA THR A 94 -12.48 -11.14 0.21
C THR A 94 -12.21 -9.97 -0.74
N GLU A 95 -13.19 -9.09 -0.94
CA GLU A 95 -13.13 -8.02 -1.92
C GLU A 95 -12.79 -6.68 -1.28
N ARG A 96 -11.95 -5.91 -1.98
CA ARG A 96 -11.68 -4.51 -1.62
C ARG A 96 -12.77 -3.64 -2.22
N VAL A 97 -13.37 -2.80 -1.38
CA VAL A 97 -14.27 -1.74 -1.82
C VAL A 97 -13.50 -0.41 -1.91
N SER A 98 -14.15 0.62 -2.47
CA SER A 98 -13.51 1.91 -2.68
C SER A 98 -12.90 2.50 -1.40
N THR A 99 -11.72 3.09 -1.56
CA THR A 99 -11.00 3.81 -0.49
C THR A 99 -11.56 5.21 -0.23
N THR A 100 -12.43 5.72 -1.12
CA THR A 100 -12.97 7.09 -1.05
C THR A 100 -13.56 7.46 0.32
N PRO A 101 -14.41 6.64 0.97
CA PRO A 101 -14.98 7.00 2.27
C PRO A 101 -13.93 7.15 3.38
N ALA A 102 -12.94 6.25 3.41
CA ALA A 102 -11.86 6.30 4.38
C ALA A 102 -10.95 7.51 4.17
N ILE A 103 -10.65 7.83 2.90
CA ILE A 103 -9.85 9.01 2.54
C ILE A 103 -10.58 10.31 2.89
N ASN A 104 -11.89 10.40 2.63
CA ASN A 104 -12.66 11.59 2.99
C ASN A 104 -12.67 11.83 4.51
N CYS A 105 -12.70 10.75 5.30
CA CYS A 105 -12.58 10.82 6.76
C CYS A 105 -11.16 11.27 7.17
N LEU A 106 -10.11 10.68 6.58
CA LEU A 106 -8.72 11.03 6.88
C LEU A 106 -8.36 12.48 6.49
N LEU A 107 -8.98 13.00 5.43
CA LEU A 107 -8.74 14.34 4.92
C LEU A 107 -9.68 15.40 5.51
N ASP A 108 -10.60 15.01 6.39
CA ASP A 108 -11.66 15.88 6.94
C ASP A 108 -12.47 16.60 5.85
N ILE A 109 -12.67 15.96 4.68
CA ILE A 109 -13.38 16.58 3.54
C ILE A 109 -14.90 16.53 3.76
N LEU A 110 -15.40 15.44 4.33
CA LEU A 110 -16.82 15.24 4.62
C LEU A 110 -16.97 14.66 6.03
N PRO A 111 -18.00 15.07 6.81
CA PRO A 111 -18.33 14.46 8.09
C PRO A 111 -18.81 13.03 7.85
N THR A 112 -17.87 12.11 7.72
CA THR A 112 -18.13 10.70 7.48
C THR A 112 -17.88 9.95 8.78
N SER A 113 -18.93 9.38 9.36
CA SER A 113 -18.84 8.56 10.57
C SER A 113 -18.38 7.14 10.23
N LEU A 114 -17.19 7.00 9.64
CA LEU A 114 -16.59 5.67 9.53
C LEU A 114 -15.95 5.33 10.88
N PRO A 115 -16.27 4.19 11.51
CA PRO A 115 -15.62 3.77 12.74
C PRO A 115 -14.17 3.37 12.44
N MET A 116 -13.27 4.35 12.49
CA MET A 116 -11.83 4.18 12.33
C MET A 116 -11.14 4.21 13.71
N PRO A 117 -9.98 3.54 13.84
CA PRO A 117 -9.10 3.79 14.97
C PRO A 117 -8.73 5.27 15.04
N ASN A 118 -8.29 5.72 16.22
CA ASN A 118 -7.81 7.08 16.41
C ASN A 118 -6.48 7.29 15.64
N ILE A 119 -6.61 7.68 14.37
CA ILE A 119 -5.51 7.90 13.43
C ILE A 119 -5.45 9.39 13.14
N SER A 120 -4.35 10.04 13.49
CA SER A 120 -4.12 11.45 13.18
C SER A 120 -3.09 11.57 12.06
N VAL A 121 -3.53 12.03 10.89
CA VAL A 121 -2.63 12.33 9.76
C VAL A 121 -2.78 13.80 9.40
N ARG A 122 -1.65 14.53 9.42
CA ARG A 122 -1.61 15.92 9.01
C ARG A 122 -1.30 16.00 7.52
N ILE A 123 -2.24 16.54 6.75
CA ILE A 123 -2.10 16.68 5.30
C ILE A 123 -2.26 18.16 4.94
N LEU A 124 -1.26 18.68 4.25
CA LEU A 124 -1.25 20.06 3.76
C LEU A 124 -2.43 20.29 2.81
N ASN A 125 -3.10 21.44 2.93
CA ASN A 125 -4.29 21.77 2.13
C ASN A 125 -4.00 21.71 0.62
N GLU A 126 -2.82 22.14 0.18
CA GLU A 126 -2.36 22.06 -1.20
C GLU A 126 -2.38 20.63 -1.76
N LEU A 127 -2.03 19.64 -0.94
CA LEU A 127 -2.05 18.23 -1.33
C LEU A 127 -3.49 17.69 -1.39
N LYS A 128 -4.38 18.18 -0.52
CA LYS A 128 -5.82 17.86 -0.57
C LYS A 128 -6.43 18.37 -1.86
N GLU A 129 -6.17 19.61 -2.24
CA GLU A 129 -6.64 20.21 -3.50
C GLU A 129 -6.13 19.44 -4.72
N ARG A 130 -4.83 19.11 -4.75
CA ARG A 130 -4.25 18.31 -5.83
C ARG A 130 -4.87 16.92 -5.95
N TYR A 131 -5.15 16.27 -4.81
CA TYR A 131 -5.86 14.99 -4.78
C TYR A 131 -7.27 15.12 -5.36
N LEU A 132 -8.02 16.15 -4.95
CA LEU A 132 -9.39 16.39 -5.43
C LEU A 132 -9.45 16.71 -6.93
N ALA A 133 -8.41 17.34 -7.47
CA ALA A 133 -8.29 17.64 -8.89
C ALA A 133 -7.98 16.42 -9.78
N GLN A 134 -7.65 15.25 -9.21
CA GLN A 134 -7.36 14.04 -9.97
C GLN A 134 -8.65 13.34 -10.48
N SER A 135 -8.50 12.55 -11.54
CA SER A 135 -9.56 11.66 -12.03
C SER A 135 -9.96 10.62 -10.98
N ALA A 136 -11.17 10.06 -11.08
CA ALA A 136 -11.65 9.06 -10.12
C ALA A 136 -10.72 7.84 -10.00
N ILE A 137 -10.16 7.37 -11.12
CA ILE A 137 -9.21 6.24 -11.15
C ILE A 137 -7.92 6.59 -10.40
N ASN A 138 -7.34 7.76 -10.69
CA ASN A 138 -6.10 8.21 -10.03
C ASN A 138 -6.33 8.45 -8.54
N ARG A 139 -7.49 9.01 -8.16
CA ARG A 139 -7.87 9.20 -6.76
C ARG A 139 -7.97 7.90 -5.99
N GLU A 140 -8.51 6.84 -6.60
CA GLU A 140 -8.59 5.53 -5.98
C GLU A 140 -7.19 4.92 -5.80
N LEU A 141 -6.32 5.00 -6.81
CA LEU A 141 -4.93 4.51 -6.71
C LEU A 141 -4.12 5.28 -5.65
N LEU A 142 -4.24 6.61 -5.62
CA LEU A 142 -3.61 7.45 -4.59
C LEU A 142 -4.18 7.16 -3.21
N GLY A 143 -5.50 6.93 -3.12
CA GLY A 143 -6.16 6.53 -1.89
C GLY A 143 -5.60 5.22 -1.35
N GLN A 144 -5.48 4.19 -2.20
CA GLN A 144 -4.87 2.91 -1.84
C GLN A 144 -3.43 3.07 -1.34
N ALA A 145 -2.61 3.86 -2.03
CA ALA A 145 -1.23 4.14 -1.62
C ALA A 145 -1.17 4.89 -0.27
N LEU A 146 -2.05 5.88 -0.06
CA LEU A 146 -2.11 6.61 1.21
C LEU A 146 -2.57 5.71 2.36
N LEU A 147 -3.62 4.91 2.17
CA LEU A 147 -4.06 3.97 3.21
C LEU A 147 -2.98 2.92 3.51
N LEU A 148 -2.23 2.46 2.50
CA LEU A 148 -1.10 1.55 2.69
C LEU A 148 -0.05 2.14 3.63
N ILE A 149 0.41 3.37 3.35
CA ILE A 149 1.47 3.99 4.17
C ILE A 149 0.96 4.36 5.57
N VAL A 150 -0.28 4.85 5.69
CA VAL A 150 -0.85 5.14 7.02
C VAL A 150 -0.98 3.85 7.83
N THR A 151 -1.38 2.74 7.20
CA THR A 151 -1.41 1.43 7.87
C THR A 151 -0.03 1.01 8.36
N PHE A 152 1.01 1.18 7.53
CA PHE A 152 2.38 0.89 7.92
C PHE A 152 2.82 1.76 9.12
N MET A 153 2.57 3.07 9.06
CA MET A 153 2.91 3.98 10.15
C MET A 153 2.21 3.59 11.45
N GLU A 154 0.91 3.32 11.40
CA GLU A 154 0.13 2.97 12.59
C GLU A 154 0.53 1.63 13.21
N ILE A 155 0.80 0.61 12.39
CA ILE A 155 1.07 -0.75 12.87
C ILE A 155 2.55 -0.96 13.20
N CYS A 156 3.44 -0.53 12.30
CA CYS A 156 4.87 -0.85 12.40
C CYS A 156 5.66 0.22 13.15
N VAL A 157 5.31 1.50 12.97
CA VAL A 157 6.06 2.62 13.57
C VAL A 157 5.46 3.03 14.91
N HIS A 158 4.20 3.48 14.92
CA HIS A 158 3.51 3.95 16.12
C HIS A 158 3.05 2.81 17.04
N LYS A 159 2.88 1.59 16.49
CA LYS A 159 2.35 0.42 17.21
C LYS A 159 1.01 0.72 17.91
N ASN A 160 0.14 1.46 17.22
CA ASN A 160 -1.15 1.88 17.73
C ASN A 160 -2.01 0.67 18.10
N VAL A 161 -2.42 0.60 19.37
CA VAL A 161 -3.13 -0.54 19.96
C VAL A 161 -4.50 -0.75 19.31
N GLU A 162 -5.21 0.33 18.98
CA GLU A 162 -6.52 0.25 18.32
C GLU A 162 -6.39 -0.25 16.88
N SER A 163 -5.39 0.25 16.15
CA SER A 163 -5.08 -0.18 14.79
C SER A 163 -4.68 -1.66 14.76
N LEU A 164 -3.84 -2.10 15.71
CA LEU A 164 -3.46 -3.51 15.88
C LEU A 164 -4.67 -4.39 16.22
N ALA A 165 -5.57 -3.93 17.10
CA ALA A 165 -6.79 -4.63 17.43
C ALA A 165 -7.70 -4.79 16.20
N ALA A 166 -7.90 -3.71 15.42
CA ALA A 166 -8.72 -3.72 14.21
C ALA A 166 -8.23 -4.76 13.18
N VAL A 167 -6.92 -4.89 12.99
CA VAL A 167 -6.35 -5.88 12.04
C VAL A 167 -6.18 -7.28 12.62
N THR A 168 -6.37 -7.52 13.91
CA THR A 168 -6.26 -8.87 14.51
C THR A 168 -7.62 -9.53 14.71
N GLN A 169 -8.68 -8.75 14.97
CA GLN A 169 -10.03 -9.24 15.27
C GLN A 169 -10.69 -10.06 14.14
N GLY A 170 -10.29 -9.85 12.88
CA GLY A 170 -10.82 -10.64 11.75
C GLY A 170 -10.44 -12.14 11.74
N LYS A 171 -9.62 -12.62 12.70
CA LYS A 171 -9.28 -14.04 12.84
C LYS A 171 -10.19 -14.84 13.80
N ARG A 172 -11.14 -14.21 14.49
CA ARG A 172 -11.83 -14.80 15.68
C ARG A 172 -13.36 -14.95 15.56
N LYS A 173 -13.89 -15.36 14.41
CA LYS A 173 -15.24 -15.94 14.32
C LYS A 173 -15.20 -17.32 13.68
N VAL A 174 -14.57 -18.27 14.37
CA VAL A 174 -14.99 -19.67 14.25
C VAL A 174 -16.26 -19.76 15.09
N ILE A 175 -17.41 -19.86 14.42
CA ILE A 175 -18.69 -20.12 15.07
C ILE A 175 -18.59 -21.55 15.61
N THR A 176 -18.25 -21.71 16.88
CA THR A 176 -18.56 -22.94 17.62
C THR A 176 -20.06 -23.00 17.78
N ASN A 177 -20.73 -23.70 16.86
CA ASN A 177 -22.07 -24.22 17.10
C ASN A 177 -21.95 -25.22 18.26
N GLN A 178 -22.45 -24.84 19.43
CA GLN A 178 -22.74 -25.81 20.48
C GLN A 178 -24.19 -26.23 20.33
N SER A 179 -24.29 -27.55 20.08
CA SER A 179 -25.40 -28.50 20.17
C SER A 179 -26.50 -28.19 21.17
#